data_AF-A0A1Y6FCI8-F1
#
_entry.id   AF-A0A1Y6FCI8-F1
#
_cell.length_a   1.000
_cell.length_b   1.000
_cell.length_c   1.000
_cell.angle_alpha   90.00
_cell.angle_beta   90.00
_cell.angle_gamma   90.00
#
_symmetry.space_group_name_H-M   'P 1'
#
loop_
_entity.id
_entity.type
_entity.pdbx_description
1 polymer ?
#
loop_
_entity_poly.entity_id
_entity_poly.type
_entity_poly.pdbx_seq_one_letter_code
_entity_poly.pdbx_strand_id
1 'polypeptide(L)'
;MRNVVALVVMLAPLVLATADAQDAVDPAPVGLAEARSALPDHRRYQVDLLPNDMSADQQTQLATMIGDAAAGQHFYGAVVSYRPAAGGTTEYKMRSGLHSRDAAKAGAMADCEAARAADDGACTLIGEIVPEGWSADMPELSHLAVQALTETAADLPGNVVVARSRAGDGFEIRSGDDVRQATLTACNAANVVAGLPEDCDIVIDDLAGR
;
A
#
# COMPACT_ATOMS: atom_id res chain seq x y z
N MET A 1 16.75 19.87 -68.33
CA MET A 1 16.77 18.50 -67.79
C MET A 1 16.60 18.63 -66.28
N ARG A 2 15.42 18.30 -65.74
CA ARG A 2 15.09 18.42 -64.31
C ARG A 2 15.12 17.01 -63.70
N ASN A 3 16.08 16.75 -62.82
CA ASN A 3 16.15 15.51 -62.05
C ASN A 3 15.16 15.61 -60.88
N VAL A 4 14.20 14.69 -60.83
CA VAL A 4 13.30 14.49 -59.70
C VAL A 4 13.91 13.39 -58.83
N VAL A 5 14.29 13.73 -57.60
CA VAL A 5 14.72 12.77 -56.59
C VAL A 5 13.46 12.28 -55.87
N ALA A 6 13.16 10.99 -55.99
CA ALA A 6 12.05 10.35 -55.28
C ALA A 6 12.51 9.96 -53.86
N LEU A 7 11.87 10.54 -52.85
CA LEU A 7 12.05 10.20 -51.44
C LEU A 7 11.10 9.05 -51.08
N VAL A 8 11.64 7.88 -50.76
CA VAL A 8 10.89 6.72 -50.28
C VAL A 8 10.87 6.77 -48.75
N VAL A 9 9.72 7.09 -48.15
CA VAL A 9 9.49 7.01 -46.71
C VAL A 9 9.04 5.58 -46.40
N MET A 10 9.90 4.79 -45.75
CA MET A 10 9.49 3.48 -45.21
C MET A 10 8.70 3.69 -43.92
N LEU A 11 7.40 3.43 -43.95
CA LEU A 11 6.54 3.32 -42.77
C LEU A 11 6.78 1.95 -42.12
N ALA A 12 7.44 1.93 -40.97
CA ALA A 12 7.50 0.75 -40.12
C ALA A 12 6.16 0.58 -39.38
N PRO A 13 5.58 -0.63 -39.29
CA PRO A 13 4.38 -0.88 -38.52
C PRO A 13 4.70 -0.79 -37.02
N LEU A 14 4.03 0.14 -36.31
CA LEU A 14 3.97 0.10 -34.85
C LEU A 14 3.19 -1.15 -34.43
N VAL A 15 3.90 -2.12 -33.85
CA VAL A 15 3.28 -3.22 -33.11
C VAL A 15 2.92 -2.68 -31.73
N LEU A 16 1.64 -2.34 -31.54
CA LEU A 16 1.10 -2.07 -30.21
C LEU A 16 1.08 -3.40 -29.44
N ALA A 17 2.03 -3.57 -28.51
CA ALA A 17 1.95 -4.63 -27.52
C ALA A 17 0.77 -4.29 -26.60
N THR A 18 -0.33 -5.03 -26.73
CA THR A 18 -1.38 -5.07 -25.71
C THR A 18 -0.79 -5.79 -24.51
N ALA A 19 -0.34 -5.03 -23.50
CA ALA A 19 -0.09 -5.60 -22.19
C ALA A 19 -1.44 -6.13 -21.70
N ASP A 20 -1.57 -7.45 -21.61
CA ASP A 20 -2.67 -8.09 -20.90
C ASP A 20 -2.61 -7.60 -19.45
N ALA A 21 -3.43 -6.60 -19.14
CA ALA A 21 -3.77 -6.27 -17.77
C ALA A 21 -4.45 -7.53 -17.21
N GLN A 22 -3.71 -8.32 -16.45
CA GLN A 22 -4.32 -9.34 -15.61
C GLN A 22 -5.21 -8.56 -14.64
N ASP A 23 -6.53 -8.58 -14.88
CA ASP A 23 -7.52 -8.17 -13.90
C ASP A 23 -7.28 -9.03 -12.66
N ALA A 24 -6.51 -8.48 -11.71
CA ALA A 24 -6.42 -9.05 -10.39
C ALA A 24 -7.85 -9.04 -9.83
N VAL A 25 -8.46 -10.22 -9.75
CA VAL A 25 -9.76 -10.38 -9.12
C VAL A 25 -9.56 -10.01 -7.66
N ASP A 26 -10.13 -8.86 -7.25
CA ASP A 26 -10.09 -8.43 -5.86
C ASP A 26 -10.65 -9.57 -4.98
N PRO A 27 -10.00 -9.90 -3.85
CA PRO A 27 -10.48 -10.95 -2.97
C PRO A 27 -11.90 -10.61 -2.51
N ALA A 28 -12.78 -11.63 -2.48
CA ALA A 28 -14.14 -11.43 -2.02
C ALA A 28 -14.15 -10.92 -0.56
N PRO A 29 -15.10 -10.04 -0.18
CA PRO A 29 -15.25 -9.62 1.20
C PRO A 29 -15.44 -10.81 2.13
N VAL A 30 -14.83 -10.76 3.31
CA VAL A 30 -15.02 -11.78 4.37
C VAL A 30 -16.05 -11.31 5.41
N GLY A 31 -16.63 -12.25 6.15
CA GLY A 31 -17.53 -11.93 7.26
C GLY A 31 -16.78 -11.31 8.45
N LEU A 32 -17.47 -10.53 9.29
CA LEU A 32 -16.83 -9.85 10.42
C LEU A 32 -16.22 -10.84 11.43
N ALA A 33 -16.94 -11.94 11.71
CA ALA A 33 -16.47 -12.96 12.64
C ALA A 33 -15.16 -13.62 12.16
N GLU A 34 -15.09 -13.94 10.87
CA GLU A 34 -13.89 -14.48 10.23
C GLU A 34 -12.75 -13.46 10.26
N ALA A 35 -13.00 -12.23 9.81
CA ALA A 35 -12.02 -11.15 9.82
C ALA A 35 -11.41 -10.97 11.22
N ARG A 36 -12.24 -10.86 12.26
CA ARG A 36 -11.78 -10.68 13.65
C ARG A 36 -10.90 -11.81 14.16
N SER A 37 -11.16 -13.05 13.72
CA SER A 37 -10.33 -14.19 14.11
C SER A 37 -8.95 -14.18 13.46
N ALA A 38 -8.81 -13.47 12.33
CA ALA A 38 -7.59 -13.34 11.56
C ALA A 38 -6.87 -11.98 11.75
N LEU A 39 -7.49 -11.01 12.43
CA LEU A 39 -6.87 -9.70 12.68
C LEU A 39 -5.62 -9.85 13.57
N PRO A 40 -4.50 -9.21 13.20
CA PRO A 40 -3.33 -9.17 14.06
C PRO A 40 -3.57 -8.31 15.33
N ASP A 41 -2.76 -8.49 16.38
CA ASP A 41 -2.75 -7.55 17.51
C ASP A 41 -2.25 -6.19 17.01
N HIS A 42 -3.15 -5.20 16.94
CA HIS A 42 -2.82 -3.87 16.43
C HIS A 42 -1.61 -3.23 17.12
N ARG A 43 -1.20 -3.66 18.31
CA ARG A 43 -0.06 -3.11 19.05
C ARG A 43 1.29 -3.77 18.72
N ARG A 44 1.28 -4.87 17.95
CA ARG A 44 2.48 -5.68 17.69
C ARG A 44 2.85 -5.66 16.22
N TYR A 45 4.07 -5.24 15.94
CA TYR A 45 4.62 -5.18 14.60
C TYR A 45 6.10 -5.56 14.60
N GLN A 46 6.61 -5.82 13.41
CA GLN A 46 8.02 -6.09 13.18
C GLN A 46 8.51 -5.28 11.99
N VAL A 47 9.79 -4.90 12.05
CA VAL A 47 10.52 -4.32 10.92
C VAL A 47 11.36 -5.42 10.29
N ASP A 48 10.98 -5.81 9.08
CA ASP A 48 11.68 -6.81 8.29
C ASP A 48 12.63 -6.10 7.33
N LEU A 49 13.92 -6.12 7.65
CA LEU A 49 14.94 -5.62 6.74
C LEU A 49 15.21 -6.66 5.66
N LEU A 50 15.22 -6.22 4.40
CA LEU A 50 15.58 -7.07 3.27
C LEU A 50 17.10 -7.32 3.27
N PRO A 51 17.57 -8.45 2.70
CA PRO A 51 18.98 -8.76 2.63
C PRO A 51 19.80 -7.59 2.09
N ASN A 52 20.80 -7.18 2.85
CA ASN A 52 21.65 -6.04 2.55
C ASN A 52 23.09 -6.28 3.07
N ASP A 53 23.99 -5.34 2.78
CA ASP A 53 25.40 -5.39 3.16
C ASP A 53 25.69 -4.73 4.52
N MET A 54 24.66 -4.30 5.26
CA MET A 54 24.81 -3.69 6.57
C MET A 54 25.20 -4.73 7.63
N SER A 55 26.03 -4.33 8.59
CA SER A 55 26.32 -5.14 9.77
C SER A 55 25.07 -5.33 10.64
N ALA A 56 25.08 -6.33 11.53
CA ALA A 56 23.98 -6.57 12.46
C ALA A 56 23.66 -5.34 13.35
N ASP A 57 24.70 -4.59 13.77
CA ASP A 57 24.53 -3.37 14.55
C ASP A 57 23.86 -2.26 13.73
N GLN A 58 24.26 -2.10 12.46
CA GLN A 58 23.66 -1.13 11.55
C GLN A 58 22.20 -1.48 11.24
N GLN A 59 21.91 -2.77 11.03
CA GLN A 59 20.55 -3.27 10.84
C GLN A 59 19.68 -2.99 12.09
N THR A 60 20.20 -3.26 13.28
CA THR A 60 19.49 -2.98 14.54
C THR A 60 19.20 -1.48 14.71
N GLN A 61 20.18 -0.64 14.39
CA GLN A 61 20.02 0.81 14.45
C GLN A 61 18.97 1.33 13.45
N LEU A 62 19.01 0.82 12.21
CA LEU A 62 18.04 1.16 11.18
C LEU A 62 16.62 0.71 11.56
N ALA A 63 16.46 -0.54 12.03
CA ALA A 63 15.17 -1.05 12.46
C ALA A 63 14.57 -0.23 13.62
N THR A 64 15.41 0.20 14.57
CA THR A 64 14.98 1.09 15.67
C THR A 64 14.49 2.43 15.13
N MET A 65 15.25 3.07 14.22
CA MET A 65 14.86 4.34 13.60
C MET A 65 13.54 4.23 12.83
N ILE A 66 13.33 3.11 12.11
CA ILE A 66 12.10 2.84 11.37
C ILE A 66 10.92 2.68 12.34
N GLY A 67 11.11 1.92 13.42
CA GLY A 67 10.08 1.73 14.45
C GLY A 67 9.66 3.04 15.10
N ASP A 68 10.63 3.90 15.44
CA ASP A 68 10.37 5.23 16.00
C ASP A 68 9.62 6.14 15.01
N ALA A 69 10.00 6.10 13.73
CA ALA A 69 9.36 6.92 12.69
C ALA A 69 7.92 6.48 12.37
N ALA A 70 7.61 5.19 12.51
CA ALA A 70 6.29 4.64 12.21
C ALA A 70 5.23 4.90 13.31
N ALA A 71 5.59 5.63 14.38
CA ALA A 71 4.79 5.93 15.57
C ALA A 71 3.25 5.88 15.41
N GLY A 72 2.64 4.74 15.79
CA GLY A 72 1.19 4.56 15.80
C GLY A 72 0.55 4.34 14.42
N GLN A 73 1.35 4.16 13.37
CA GLN A 73 0.92 3.84 12.00
C GLN A 73 1.82 2.75 11.42
N HIS A 74 2.06 1.71 12.20
CA HIS A 74 3.11 0.73 11.97
C HIS A 74 2.66 -0.52 11.19
N PHE A 75 1.41 -0.64 10.78
CA PHE A 75 1.04 -1.69 9.83
C PHE A 75 1.25 -1.21 8.41
N TYR A 76 1.83 -2.12 7.62
CA TYR A 76 2.12 -1.97 6.22
C TYR A 76 2.88 -0.68 5.93
N GLY A 77 4.15 -0.71 6.29
CA GLY A 77 5.13 0.28 5.89
C GLY A 77 6.20 -0.29 4.96
N ALA A 78 6.86 0.59 4.22
CA ALA A 78 8.00 0.26 3.38
C ALA A 78 9.05 1.36 3.49
N VAL A 79 10.31 0.94 3.46
CA VAL A 79 11.47 1.81 3.56
C VAL A 79 12.35 1.57 2.33
N VAL A 80 12.58 2.64 1.60
CA VAL A 80 13.37 2.67 0.37
C VAL A 80 14.56 3.59 0.60
N SER A 81 15.71 3.22 0.05
CA SER A 81 16.91 4.06 0.10
C SER A 81 17.46 4.38 -1.27
N TYR A 82 18.23 5.46 -1.34
CA TYR A 82 19.06 5.79 -2.49
C TYR A 82 20.35 6.48 -2.04
N ARG A 83 21.36 6.49 -2.91
CA ARG A 83 22.67 7.10 -2.63
C ARG A 83 22.85 8.37 -3.46
N PRO A 84 23.11 9.53 -2.84
CA PRO A 84 23.40 10.76 -3.58
C PRO A 84 24.67 10.67 -4.43
N ALA A 85 24.62 11.22 -5.65
CA ALA A 85 25.71 11.21 -6.64
C ALA A 85 26.92 12.03 -6.19
N ALA A 86 26.67 13.14 -5.50
CA ALA A 86 27.70 14.05 -5.00
C ALA A 86 28.63 13.43 -3.93
N GLY A 87 28.38 12.17 -3.55
CA GLY A 87 28.97 11.56 -2.37
C GLY A 87 28.26 12.07 -1.12
N GLY A 88 27.73 11.17 -0.32
CA GLY A 88 26.95 11.54 0.86
C GLY A 88 26.48 10.31 1.64
N THR A 89 25.73 10.58 2.70
CA THR A 89 25.02 9.55 3.47
C THR A 89 23.87 8.99 2.62
N THR A 90 23.60 7.70 2.75
CA THR A 90 22.41 7.07 2.17
C THR A 90 21.16 7.77 2.70
N GLU A 91 20.27 8.15 1.79
CA GLU A 91 18.98 8.77 2.10
C GLU A 91 17.90 7.68 2.21
N TYR A 92 16.93 7.90 3.09
CA TYR A 92 15.84 6.97 3.33
C TYR A 92 14.50 7.66 3.13
N LYS A 93 13.57 6.98 2.46
CA LYS A 93 12.16 7.35 2.34
C LYS A 93 11.32 6.24 2.92
N MET A 94 10.31 6.63 3.68
CA MET A 94 9.39 5.72 4.33
C MET A 94 7.96 6.15 4.04
N ARG A 95 7.13 5.15 3.78
CA ARG A 95 5.68 5.27 3.78
C ARG A 95 5.13 4.21 4.72
N SER A 96 4.17 4.56 5.57
CA SER A 96 3.55 3.63 6.52
C SER A 96 2.08 3.99 6.73
N GLY A 97 1.34 3.13 7.45
CA GLY A 97 -0.08 3.35 7.73
C GLY A 97 -1.02 2.97 6.60
N LEU A 98 -0.54 2.27 5.57
CA LEU A 98 -1.38 1.85 4.44
C LEU A 98 -2.08 0.53 4.74
N HIS A 99 -2.95 0.10 3.84
CA HIS A 99 -3.70 -1.15 4.02
C HIS A 99 -2.98 -2.41 3.55
N SER A 100 -1.94 -2.31 2.70
CA SER A 100 -1.24 -3.47 2.16
C SER A 100 0.26 -3.23 2.01
N ARG A 101 1.04 -4.32 1.98
CA ARG A 101 2.49 -4.26 1.74
C ARG A 101 2.79 -3.64 0.37
N ASP A 102 2.00 -4.01 -0.63
CA ASP A 102 2.23 -3.57 -2.00
C ASP A 102 1.93 -2.07 -2.18
N ALA A 103 0.88 -1.56 -1.53
CA ALA A 103 0.62 -0.12 -1.49
C ALA A 103 1.78 0.63 -0.82
N ALA A 104 2.28 0.10 0.31
CA ALA A 104 3.38 0.72 1.05
C ALA A 104 4.65 0.78 0.20
N LYS A 105 5.02 -0.33 -0.46
CA LYS A 105 6.16 -0.41 -1.38
C LYS A 105 6.02 0.57 -2.54
N ALA A 106 4.87 0.57 -3.22
CA ALA A 106 4.63 1.45 -4.35
C ALA A 106 4.72 2.92 -3.95
N GLY A 107 4.09 3.28 -2.82
CA GLY A 107 4.14 4.63 -2.26
C GLY A 107 5.57 5.06 -1.89
N ALA A 108 6.29 4.26 -1.11
CA ALA A 108 7.65 4.58 -0.70
C ALA A 108 8.62 4.67 -1.89
N MET A 109 8.43 3.82 -2.92
CA MET A 109 9.21 3.88 -4.16
C MET A 109 8.92 5.16 -4.94
N ALA A 110 7.64 5.53 -5.09
CA ALA A 110 7.26 6.78 -5.75
C ALA A 110 7.83 8.01 -5.01
N ASP A 111 7.75 8.02 -3.67
CA ASP A 111 8.30 9.09 -2.84
C ASP A 111 9.84 9.19 -2.96
N CYS A 112 10.53 8.04 -3.14
CA CYS A 112 11.96 8.00 -3.40
C CYS A 112 12.33 8.51 -4.79
N GLU A 113 11.66 8.01 -5.83
CA GLU A 113 11.91 8.39 -7.21
C GLU A 113 11.62 9.88 -7.46
N ALA A 114 10.62 10.45 -6.77
CA ALA A 114 10.33 11.87 -6.82
C ALA A 114 11.39 12.73 -6.10
N ALA A 115 12.08 12.18 -5.10
CA ALA A 115 13.04 12.91 -4.28
C ALA A 115 14.48 12.85 -4.83
N ARG A 116 14.88 11.75 -5.46
CA ARG A 116 16.26 11.58 -5.95
C ARG A 116 16.55 12.45 -7.18
N ALA A 117 17.80 12.87 -7.33
CA ALA A 117 18.29 13.47 -8.56
C ALA A 117 18.49 12.41 -9.67
N ALA A 118 18.59 12.87 -10.92
CA ALA A 118 18.75 11.97 -12.06
C ALA A 118 20.08 11.19 -12.05
N ASP A 119 21.13 11.76 -11.45
CA ASP A 119 22.46 11.17 -11.30
C ASP A 119 22.64 10.38 -10.01
N ASP A 120 21.68 10.43 -9.08
CA ASP A 120 21.70 9.63 -7.86
C ASP A 120 21.53 8.13 -8.18
N GLY A 121 21.95 7.31 -7.22
CA GLY A 121 21.71 5.87 -7.26
C GLY A 121 20.21 5.55 -7.33
N ALA A 122 19.88 4.37 -7.90
CA ALA A 122 18.51 3.92 -7.99
C ALA A 122 17.88 3.69 -6.61
N CYS A 123 16.57 3.95 -6.51
CA CYS A 123 15.80 3.62 -5.33
C CYS A 123 15.74 2.10 -5.11
N THR A 124 16.05 1.67 -3.90
CA THR A 124 16.09 0.26 -3.51
C THR A 124 15.24 0.05 -2.26
N LEU A 125 14.31 -0.91 -2.31
CA LEU A 125 13.57 -1.33 -1.11
C LEU A 125 14.53 -2.04 -0.15
N ILE A 126 14.56 -1.59 1.11
CA ILE A 126 15.49 -2.13 2.11
C ILE A 126 14.78 -2.65 3.37
N GLY A 127 13.50 -2.35 3.55
CA GLY A 127 12.75 -2.86 4.68
C GLY A 127 11.26 -2.66 4.53
N GLU A 128 10.52 -3.42 5.33
CA GLU A 128 9.07 -3.38 5.42
C GLU A 128 8.65 -3.38 6.89
N ILE A 129 7.48 -2.83 7.16
CA ILE A 129 6.85 -2.84 8.48
C ILE A 129 5.57 -3.63 8.34
N VAL A 130 5.46 -4.74 9.05
CA VAL A 130 4.30 -5.64 8.98
C VAL A 130 3.80 -5.97 10.37
N PRO A 131 2.52 -6.36 10.52
CA PRO A 131 2.04 -6.95 11.76
C PRO A 131 2.91 -8.13 12.20
N GLU A 132 3.11 -8.30 13.50
CA GLU A 132 3.84 -9.47 13.98
C GLU A 132 3.07 -10.75 13.67
N GLY A 133 3.76 -11.76 13.11
CA GLY A 133 3.14 -13.01 12.68
C GLY A 133 2.34 -12.91 11.37
N TRP A 134 2.52 -11.82 10.60
CA TRP A 134 1.86 -11.62 9.31
C TRP A 134 1.99 -12.82 8.37
N SER A 135 0.91 -13.10 7.64
CA SER A 135 0.87 -14.02 6.50
C SER A 135 0.01 -13.43 5.37
N ALA A 136 0.15 -13.97 4.17
CA ALA A 136 -0.63 -13.53 3.00
C ALA A 136 -2.14 -13.79 3.14
N ASP A 137 -2.54 -14.63 4.09
CA ASP A 137 -3.94 -14.95 4.37
C ASP A 137 -4.58 -13.97 5.38
N MET A 138 -3.78 -13.09 6.01
CA MET A 138 -4.32 -12.10 6.94
C MET A 138 -5.04 -10.97 6.18
N PRO A 139 -6.14 -10.44 6.75
CA PRO A 139 -6.75 -9.23 6.23
C PRO A 139 -5.75 -8.08 6.17
N GLU A 140 -5.60 -7.52 4.98
CA GLU A 140 -4.76 -6.36 4.73
C GLU A 140 -5.52 -5.09 5.15
N LEU A 141 -5.31 -4.66 6.39
CA LEU A 141 -5.89 -3.46 6.96
C LEU A 141 -4.82 -2.62 7.67
N SER A 142 -4.90 -1.30 7.50
CA SER A 142 -4.02 -0.35 8.18
C SER A 142 -4.14 -0.48 9.70
N HIS A 143 -3.12 -0.01 10.42
CA HIS A 143 -3.09 -0.07 11.87
C HIS A 143 -4.36 0.54 12.49
N LEU A 144 -4.75 1.71 12.00
CA LEU A 144 -5.93 2.44 12.48
C LEU A 144 -7.23 1.69 12.17
N ALA A 145 -7.32 1.02 11.01
CA ALA A 145 -8.49 0.20 10.69
C ALA A 145 -8.59 -1.04 11.59
N VAL A 146 -7.48 -1.73 11.85
CA VAL A 146 -7.45 -2.87 12.78
C VAL A 146 -7.77 -2.43 14.21
N GLN A 147 -7.20 -1.30 14.66
CA GLN A 147 -7.50 -0.72 15.96
C GLN A 147 -8.99 -0.40 16.09
N ALA A 148 -9.54 0.37 15.14
CA ALA A 148 -10.95 0.74 15.14
C ALA A 148 -11.85 -0.50 15.15
N LEU A 149 -11.58 -1.52 14.33
CA LEU A 149 -12.36 -2.76 14.35
C LEU A 149 -12.25 -3.51 15.67
N THR A 150 -11.06 -3.57 16.26
CA THR A 150 -10.85 -4.28 17.53
C THR A 150 -11.59 -3.59 18.68
N GLU A 151 -11.56 -2.25 18.70
CA GLU A 151 -12.11 -1.44 19.78
C GLU A 151 -13.62 -1.19 19.62
N THR A 152 -14.15 -1.05 18.41
CA THR A 152 -15.54 -0.61 18.19
C THR A 152 -16.45 -1.67 17.59
N ALA A 153 -15.95 -2.68 16.88
CA ALA A 153 -16.83 -3.54 16.08
C ALA A 153 -17.76 -4.44 16.91
N ALA A 154 -17.40 -4.76 18.16
CA ALA A 154 -18.26 -5.55 19.05
C ALA A 154 -19.55 -4.82 19.46
N ASP A 155 -19.54 -3.48 19.39
CA ASP A 155 -20.64 -2.63 19.85
C ASP A 155 -21.50 -2.08 18.71
N LEU A 156 -21.12 -2.36 17.45
CA LEU A 156 -21.84 -1.90 16.28
C LEU A 156 -23.10 -2.75 16.02
N PRO A 157 -24.30 -2.14 15.96
CA PRO A 157 -25.52 -2.88 15.65
C PRO A 157 -25.63 -3.16 14.14
N GLY A 158 -26.23 -4.29 13.76
CA GLY A 158 -26.56 -4.62 12.37
C GLY A 158 -25.40 -5.21 11.57
N ASN A 159 -25.53 -5.20 10.23
CA ASN A 159 -24.45 -5.62 9.32
C ASN A 159 -23.28 -4.62 9.45
N VAL A 160 -22.05 -5.11 9.59
CA VAL A 160 -20.84 -4.28 9.58
C VAL A 160 -20.18 -4.39 8.22
N VAL A 161 -19.90 -3.24 7.60
CA VAL A 161 -19.18 -3.14 6.33
C VAL A 161 -17.95 -2.27 6.51
N VAL A 162 -16.81 -2.74 6.00
CA VAL A 162 -15.53 -2.02 5.98
C VAL A 162 -15.08 -1.83 4.55
N ALA A 163 -14.86 -0.56 4.19
CA ALA A 163 -14.18 -0.17 2.97
C ALA A 163 -12.76 0.31 3.29
N ARG A 164 -11.82 0.06 2.39
CA ARG A 164 -10.45 0.61 2.46
C ARG A 164 -10.03 1.12 1.09
N SER A 165 -9.10 2.07 1.05
CA SER A 165 -8.38 2.44 -0.16
C SER A 165 -7.30 1.41 -0.46
N ARG A 166 -7.10 1.11 -1.76
CA ARG A 166 -6.05 0.19 -2.21
C ARG A 166 -4.68 0.85 -2.27
N ALA A 167 -4.60 2.13 -2.63
CA ALA A 167 -3.34 2.88 -2.71
C ALA A 167 -3.09 3.83 -1.53
N GLY A 168 -4.12 4.14 -0.75
CA GLY A 168 -4.09 5.09 0.36
C GLY A 168 -4.22 4.47 1.74
N ASP A 169 -4.39 5.34 2.73
CA ASP A 169 -4.68 5.04 4.14
C ASP A 169 -6.18 5.24 4.49
N GLY A 170 -6.97 5.73 3.53
CA GLY A 170 -8.40 5.97 3.71
C GLY A 170 -9.18 4.69 3.96
N PHE A 171 -10.06 4.71 4.95
CA PHE A 171 -11.00 3.63 5.23
C PHE A 171 -12.29 4.16 5.82
N GLU A 172 -13.33 3.34 5.80
CA GLU A 172 -14.62 3.63 6.43
C GLU A 172 -15.18 2.35 7.05
N ILE A 173 -15.72 2.47 8.27
CA ILE A 173 -16.46 1.40 8.95
C ILE A 173 -17.88 1.91 9.18
N ARG A 174 -18.89 1.16 8.72
CA ARG A 174 -20.30 1.45 8.99
C ARG A 174 -21.02 0.23 9.47
N SER A 175 -22.12 0.46 10.19
CA SER A 175 -23.06 -0.59 10.53
C SER A 175 -24.51 -0.18 10.33
N GLY A 176 -25.36 -1.18 10.08
CA GLY A 176 -26.79 -1.02 9.84
C GLY A 176 -27.26 -1.78 8.61
N ASP A 177 -28.51 -1.55 8.22
CA ASP A 177 -29.10 -2.15 7.02
C ASP A 177 -28.65 -1.37 5.77
N ASP A 178 -28.34 -2.08 4.68
CA ASP A 178 -28.00 -1.51 3.36
C ASP A 178 -26.85 -0.49 3.33
N VAL A 179 -25.91 -0.54 4.28
CA VAL A 179 -24.82 0.44 4.40
C VAL A 179 -23.70 0.28 3.38
N ARG A 180 -23.66 -0.81 2.61
CA ARG A 180 -22.52 -1.19 1.77
C ARG A 180 -22.08 -0.10 0.79
N GLN A 181 -23.01 0.46 0.02
CA GLN A 181 -22.70 1.50 -0.96
C GLN A 181 -22.29 2.82 -0.29
N ALA A 182 -22.90 3.13 0.86
CA ALA A 182 -22.58 4.34 1.62
C ALA A 182 -21.15 4.26 2.19
N THR A 183 -20.70 3.08 2.61
CA THR A 183 -19.32 2.84 3.07
C THR A 183 -18.31 3.09 1.96
N LEU A 184 -18.51 2.50 0.77
CA LEU A 184 -17.65 2.75 -0.40
C LEU A 184 -17.59 4.23 -0.78
N THR A 185 -18.76 4.88 -0.81
CA THR A 185 -18.87 6.30 -1.18
C THR A 185 -18.10 7.19 -0.21
N ALA A 186 -18.21 6.93 1.09
CA ALA A 186 -17.49 7.69 2.11
C ALA A 186 -15.97 7.48 2.03
N CYS A 187 -15.52 6.24 1.82
CA CYS A 187 -14.10 5.94 1.62
C CYS A 187 -13.53 6.68 0.39
N ASN A 188 -14.21 6.58 -0.76
CA ASN A 188 -13.77 7.25 -1.98
C ASN A 188 -13.79 8.79 -1.85
N ALA A 189 -14.78 9.34 -1.14
CA ALA A 189 -14.81 10.78 -0.86
C ALA A 189 -13.58 11.23 -0.04
N ALA A 190 -13.12 10.43 0.92
CA ALA A 190 -11.90 10.70 1.68
C ALA A 190 -10.65 10.68 0.76
N ASN A 191 -10.56 9.71 -0.16
CA ASN A 191 -9.48 9.66 -1.15
C ASN A 191 -9.43 10.90 -2.04
N VAL A 192 -10.58 11.35 -2.54
CA VAL A 192 -10.66 12.56 -3.38
C VAL A 192 -10.15 13.79 -2.62
N VAL A 193 -10.49 13.93 -1.33
CA VAL A 193 -9.97 15.02 -0.48
C VAL A 193 -8.45 14.93 -0.33
N ALA A 194 -7.90 13.72 -0.25
CA ALA A 194 -6.46 13.47 -0.18
C ALA A 194 -5.73 13.55 -1.55
N GLY A 195 -6.45 13.79 -2.65
CA GLY A 195 -5.89 13.80 -4.00
C GLY A 195 -5.52 12.40 -4.53
N LEU A 196 -6.12 11.36 -3.98
CA LEU A 196 -5.94 9.96 -4.37
C LEU A 196 -7.08 9.48 -5.29
N PRO A 197 -6.88 8.42 -6.09
CA PRO A 197 -7.94 7.85 -6.91
C PRO A 197 -9.08 7.27 -6.05
N GLU A 198 -10.28 7.25 -6.63
CA GLU A 198 -11.43 6.53 -6.07
C GLU A 198 -11.24 5.02 -6.28
N ASP A 199 -10.43 4.41 -5.42
CA ASP A 199 -9.98 3.02 -5.56
C ASP A 199 -10.44 2.11 -4.41
N CYS A 200 -11.39 2.56 -3.59
CA CYS A 200 -11.82 1.81 -2.43
C CYS A 200 -12.56 0.51 -2.78
N ASP A 201 -12.25 -0.56 -2.05
CA ASP A 201 -12.92 -1.86 -2.10
C ASP A 201 -13.62 -2.16 -0.75
N ILE A 202 -14.57 -3.10 -0.77
CA ILE A 202 -15.14 -3.66 0.47
C ILE A 202 -14.33 -4.89 0.82
N VAL A 203 -13.76 -4.92 2.02
CA VAL A 203 -12.97 -6.07 2.51
C VAL A 203 -13.68 -6.87 3.60
N ILE A 204 -14.60 -6.24 4.31
CA ILE A 204 -15.44 -6.92 5.30
C ILE A 204 -16.90 -6.57 5.01
N ASP A 205 -17.74 -7.58 4.93
CA ASP A 205 -19.19 -7.47 4.84
C ASP A 205 -19.79 -8.63 5.63
N ASP A 206 -20.39 -8.36 6.79
CA ASP A 206 -20.90 -9.40 7.69
C ASP A 206 -22.08 -10.21 7.11
N LEU A 207 -22.63 -9.77 5.98
CA LEU A 207 -23.60 -10.54 5.19
C LEU A 207 -22.96 -11.45 4.15
N ALA A 208 -21.67 -11.29 3.81
CA ALA A 208 -21.01 -12.09 2.77
C ALA A 208 -20.80 -13.57 3.16
N GLY A 209 -20.93 -13.91 4.44
CA GLY A 209 -20.79 -15.28 4.98
C GLY A 209 -22.09 -15.95 5.42
N ARG A 210 -23.26 -15.38 5.11
CA ARG A 210 -24.58 -15.88 5.54
C ARG A 210 -25.41 -16.42 4.39
#